data_AF-A0A7G8V750-F1
#
_entry.id   AF-A0A7G8V750-F1
#
_cell.length_a   1.000
_cell.length_b   1.000
_cell.length_c   1.000
_cell.angle_alpha   90.00
_cell.angle_beta   90.00
_cell.angle_gamma   90.00
#
_symmetry.space_group_name_H-M   'P 1'
#
loop_
_entity.id
_entity.type
_entity.pdbx_description
1 polymer ?
#
loop_
_entity_poly.entity_id
_entity_poly.type
_entity_poly.pdbx_seq_one_letter_code
_entity_poly.pdbx_strand_id
1 'polypeptide(L)'
;MEKQENKKVVFNLNKVQIEDLNGTMCRVEDFCKQIGNQVFIAAPSIELHDAARLIHSGNDVELTQIELSTIMQIVDAEPYYRPFAHIPLMTYLNTLLQQFKTTKEETNNEN
;
A
#
# COMPACT_ATOMS: atom_id res chain seq x y z
N MET A 1 -17.13 24.37 -8.35
CA MET A 1 -16.60 23.01 -8.55
C MET A 1 -15.28 22.97 -7.80
N GLU A 2 -15.30 22.56 -6.54
CA GLU A 2 -14.08 22.41 -5.75
C GLU A 2 -13.23 21.31 -6.39
N LYS A 3 -11.98 21.65 -6.69
CA LYS A 3 -10.97 20.69 -7.11
C LYS A 3 -10.80 19.71 -5.94
N GLN A 4 -11.24 18.46 -6.11
CA GLN A 4 -10.72 17.35 -5.31
C GLN A 4 -9.23 17.20 -5.65
N GLU A 5 -8.40 18.08 -5.10
CA GLU A 5 -6.95 18.04 -5.28
C GLU A 5 -6.45 16.74 -4.68
N ASN A 6 -5.83 15.93 -5.54
CA ASN A 6 -5.09 14.69 -5.30
C ASN A 6 -4.72 14.42 -3.83
N LYS A 7 -5.70 13.99 -3.03
CA LYS A 7 -5.42 13.50 -1.68
C LYS A 7 -4.45 12.33 -1.83
N LYS A 8 -3.40 12.33 -1.02
CA LYS A 8 -2.44 11.25 -0.95
C LYS A 8 -2.38 10.68 0.46
N VAL A 9 -2.00 9.42 0.56
CA VAL A 9 -1.66 8.75 1.82
C VAL A 9 -0.22 8.26 1.76
N VAL A 10 0.41 8.21 2.92
CA VAL A 10 1.78 7.70 3.04
C VAL A 10 1.75 6.18 3.22
N PHE A 11 2.30 5.47 2.25
CA PHE A 11 2.50 4.03 2.26
C PHE A 11 3.97 3.69 2.56
N ASN A 12 4.19 2.74 3.47
CA ASN A 12 5.52 2.19 3.74
C ASN A 12 5.43 0.74 4.23
N LEU A 13 6.10 -0.17 3.53
CA LEU A 13 6.09 -1.60 3.86
C LEU A 13 6.71 -1.94 5.21
N ASN A 14 7.59 -1.10 5.75
CA ASN A 14 8.15 -1.29 7.09
C ASN A 14 7.11 -1.09 8.20
N LYS A 15 5.93 -0.53 7.89
CA LYS A 15 4.80 -0.39 8.81
C LYS A 15 3.88 -1.62 8.80
N VAL A 16 4.09 -2.58 7.90
CA VAL A 16 3.33 -3.83 7.86
C VAL A 16 3.76 -4.71 9.04
N GLN A 17 2.79 -5.06 9.88
CA GLN A 17 3.03 -5.90 11.04
C GLN A 17 2.80 -7.36 10.68
N ILE A 18 3.87 -8.15 10.61
CA ILE A 18 3.82 -9.58 10.29
C ILE A 18 4.20 -10.36 11.55
N GLU A 19 3.31 -11.22 12.01
CA GLU A 19 3.51 -12.08 13.17
C GLU A 19 3.73 -13.54 12.74
N ASP A 20 4.56 -14.25 13.50
CA ASP A 20 4.68 -15.70 13.38
C ASP A 20 3.51 -16.42 14.09
N LEU A 21 3.53 -17.76 14.07
CA LEU A 21 2.50 -18.57 14.72
C LEU A 21 2.42 -18.40 16.25
N ASN A 22 3.43 -17.78 16.85
CA ASN A 22 3.50 -17.50 18.29
C ASN A 22 3.11 -16.05 18.61
N GLY A 23 2.66 -15.25 17.63
CA GLY A 23 2.37 -13.83 17.80
C GLY A 23 3.63 -12.97 17.91
N THR A 24 4.80 -13.49 17.52
CA THR A 24 6.05 -12.72 17.55
C THR A 24 6.21 -11.93 16.27
N MET A 25 6.42 -10.62 16.41
CA MET A 25 6.74 -9.72 15.30
C MET A 25 7.99 -10.19 14.57
N CYS A 26 7.83 -10.57 13.30
CA CYS A 26 8.91 -11.00 12.44
C CYS A 26 9.14 -10.02 11.28
N ARG A 27 10.41 -9.90 10.88
CA ARG A 27 10.78 -9.17 9.67
C ARG A 27 10.88 -10.15 8.52
N VAL A 28 10.23 -9.84 7.42
CA VAL A 28 10.39 -10.60 6.19
C VAL A 28 11.59 -10.03 5.43
N GLU A 29 12.62 -10.84 5.27
CA GLU A 29 13.79 -10.49 4.47
C GLU A 29 13.39 -10.17 3.01
N ASP A 30 14.00 -9.12 2.46
CA ASP A 30 13.75 -8.61 1.11
C ASP A 30 12.29 -8.24 0.80
N PHE A 31 11.43 -8.11 1.80
CA PHE A 31 10.00 -7.82 1.61
C PHE A 31 9.76 -6.58 0.75
N CYS A 32 10.42 -5.47 1.10
CA CYS A 32 10.35 -4.23 0.33
C CYS A 32 10.79 -4.44 -1.12
N LYS A 33 11.92 -5.13 -1.33
CA LYS A 33 12.48 -5.34 -2.66
C LYS A 33 11.54 -6.16 -3.54
N GLN A 34 11.02 -7.25 -3.01
CA GLN A 34 10.18 -8.15 -3.80
C GLN A 34 8.84 -7.52 -4.16
N ILE A 35 8.15 -6.87 -3.20
CA ILE A 35 6.92 -6.14 -3.49
C ILE A 35 7.18 -4.96 -4.45
N GLY A 36 8.26 -4.20 -4.22
CA GLY A 36 8.66 -3.11 -5.12
C GLY A 36 8.91 -3.61 -6.55
N ASN A 37 9.59 -4.74 -6.73
CA ASN A 37 9.80 -5.33 -8.06
C ASN A 37 8.49 -5.79 -8.71
N GLN A 38 7.61 -6.43 -7.94
CA GLN A 38 6.29 -6.87 -8.44
C GLN A 38 5.47 -5.68 -8.93
N VAL A 39 5.41 -4.60 -8.14
CA VAL A 39 4.76 -3.35 -8.55
C VAL A 39 5.44 -2.76 -9.78
N PHE A 40 6.77 -2.73 -9.84
CA PHE A 40 7.50 -2.18 -10.99
C PHE A 40 7.20 -2.92 -12.29
N ILE A 41 7.13 -4.26 -12.25
CA ILE A 41 6.89 -5.10 -13.44
C ILE A 41 5.46 -4.91 -13.97
N ALA A 42 4.48 -4.77 -13.08
CA ALA A 42 3.06 -4.72 -13.44
C ALA A 42 2.49 -3.28 -13.50
N ALA A 43 3.30 -2.26 -13.21
CA ALA A 43 2.86 -0.88 -13.15
C ALA A 43 2.42 -0.36 -14.53
N PRO A 44 1.22 0.24 -14.64
CA PRO A 44 0.72 0.80 -15.89
C PRO A 44 1.21 2.23 -16.17
N SER A 45 1.92 2.88 -15.25
CA SER A 45 2.32 4.29 -15.37
C SER A 45 3.72 4.58 -14.80
N ILE A 46 4.29 5.73 -15.20
CA ILE A 46 5.60 6.20 -14.74
C ILE A 46 5.56 6.54 -13.25
N GLU A 47 4.47 7.12 -12.77
CA GLU A 47 4.27 7.47 -11.35
C GLU A 47 4.31 6.21 -10.48
N LEU A 48 3.69 5.11 -10.95
CA LEU A 48 3.75 3.83 -10.26
C LEU A 48 5.12 3.16 -10.37
N HIS A 49 5.88 3.37 -11.45
CA HIS A 49 7.29 2.95 -11.51
C HIS A 49 8.16 3.67 -10.46
N ASP A 50 7.96 4.97 -10.28
CA ASP A 50 8.71 5.74 -9.29
C ASP A 50 8.28 5.37 -7.86
N ALA A 51 6.97 5.17 -7.63
CA ALA A 51 6.48 4.61 -6.38
C ALA A 51 7.12 3.24 -6.11
N ALA A 52 7.18 2.35 -7.10
CA ALA A 52 7.77 1.02 -6.96
C ALA A 52 9.25 1.05 -6.54
N ARG A 53 10.04 2.02 -7.03
CA ARG A 53 11.46 2.20 -6.62
C ARG A 53 11.60 2.63 -5.16
N LEU A 54 10.72 3.51 -4.70
CA LEU A 54 10.71 3.96 -3.31
C LEU A 54 10.23 2.84 -2.38
N ILE A 55 9.21 2.09 -2.80
CA ILE A 55 8.73 0.87 -2.12
C ILE A 55 9.86 -0.16 -2.02
N HIS A 56 10.57 -0.43 -3.11
CA HIS A 56 11.73 -1.32 -3.16
C HIS A 56 12.80 -0.92 -2.14
N SER A 57 13.00 0.39 -1.96
CA SER A 57 13.98 0.96 -1.02
C SER A 57 13.48 1.01 0.42
N GLY A 58 12.22 0.67 0.69
CA GLY A 58 11.61 0.77 2.02
C GLY A 58 11.29 2.20 2.48
N ASN A 59 11.22 3.14 1.54
CA ASN A 59 10.94 4.54 1.82
C ASN A 59 9.43 4.80 1.90
N ASP A 60 9.06 5.89 2.57
CA ASP A 60 7.70 6.42 2.51
C ASP A 60 7.36 6.83 1.07
N VAL A 61 6.15 6.48 0.62
CA VAL A 61 5.62 6.80 -0.69
C VAL A 61 4.25 7.44 -0.57
N GLU A 62 4.05 8.56 -1.25
CA GLU A 62 2.74 9.22 -1.28
C GLU A 62 1.92 8.71 -2.46
N LEU A 63 0.78 8.11 -2.18
CA LEU A 63 -0.09 7.50 -3.19
C LEU A 63 -1.46 8.13 -3.16
N THR A 64 -2.00 8.39 -4.35
CA THR A 64 -3.43 8.63 -4.54
C THR A 64 -4.24 7.35 -4.30
N GLN A 65 -5.55 7.49 -4.16
CA GLN A 65 -6.45 6.35 -4.02
C GLN A 65 -6.34 5.37 -5.21
N ILE A 66 -6.17 5.89 -6.43
CA ILE A 66 -6.06 5.08 -7.65
C ILE A 66 -4.78 4.27 -7.62
N GLU A 67 -3.63 4.92 -7.39
CA GLU A 67 -2.32 4.26 -7.33
C GLU A 67 -2.28 3.19 -6.24
N LEU A 68 -2.83 3.49 -5.05
CA LEU A 68 -2.91 2.52 -3.95
C LEU A 68 -3.80 1.32 -4.30
N SER A 69 -4.93 1.55 -4.97
CA SER A 69 -5.82 0.48 -5.44
C SER A 69 -5.16 -0.39 -6.49
N THR A 70 -4.39 0.22 -7.41
CA THR A 70 -3.61 -0.52 -8.41
C THR A 70 -2.52 -1.37 -7.78
N ILE A 71 -1.77 -0.84 -6.80
CA ILE A 71 -0.78 -1.62 -6.06
C ILE A 71 -1.44 -2.81 -5.36
N MET A 72 -2.59 -2.60 -4.72
CA MET A 72 -3.33 -3.67 -4.06
C MET A 72 -3.77 -4.77 -5.07
N GLN A 73 -4.24 -4.40 -6.25
CA GLN A 73 -4.59 -5.36 -7.31
C GLN A 73 -3.38 -6.15 -7.80
N ILE A 74 -2.23 -5.48 -7.99
CA ILE A 74 -0.98 -6.13 -8.41
C ILE A 74 -0.54 -7.18 -7.37
N VAL A 75 -0.55 -6.79 -6.09
CA VAL A 75 -0.16 -7.66 -4.98
C VAL A 75 -1.10 -8.84 -4.83
N ASP A 76 -2.41 -8.65 -5.04
CA ASP A 76 -3.41 -9.71 -4.92
C ASP A 76 -3.44 -10.67 -6.11
N ALA A 77 -3.11 -10.18 -7.32
CA ALA A 77 -3.12 -10.97 -8.53
C ALA A 77 -2.01 -12.04 -8.58
N GLU A 78 -0.87 -11.77 -7.92
CA GLU A 78 0.25 -12.71 -7.88
C GLU A 78 0.64 -12.95 -6.42
N PRO A 79 0.08 -14.00 -5.79
CA PRO A 79 0.36 -14.32 -4.40
C PRO A 79 1.85 -14.55 -4.21
N TYR A 80 2.44 -13.68 -3.40
CA TYR A 80 3.85 -13.65 -3.05
C TYR A 80 4.39 -15.02 -2.59
N TYR A 81 5.70 -15.26 -2.77
CA TYR A 81 6.42 -16.46 -2.29
C TYR A 81 6.24 -16.76 -0.79
N ARG A 82 5.81 -15.75 0.00
CA ARG A 82 5.52 -15.87 1.43
C ARG A 82 4.04 -15.58 1.73
N PRO A 83 3.15 -16.57 1.61
CA PRO A 83 1.71 -16.41 1.84
C PRO A 83 1.36 -15.82 3.21
N PHE A 84 2.17 -16.10 4.23
CA PHE A 84 1.95 -15.58 5.59
C PHE A 84 2.04 -14.05 5.68
N ALA A 85 2.74 -13.39 4.75
CA ALA A 85 2.84 -11.93 4.69
C ALA A 85 1.68 -11.28 3.90
N HIS A 86 0.93 -12.07 3.14
CA HIS A 86 -0.14 -11.56 2.26
C HIS A 86 -1.26 -10.91 3.05
N ILE A 87 -1.81 -11.62 4.03
CA ILE A 87 -2.93 -11.12 4.84
C ILE A 87 -2.55 -9.83 5.59
N PRO A 88 -1.39 -9.74 6.29
CA PRO A 88 -0.92 -8.49 6.87
C PRO A 88 -0.78 -7.34 5.89
N LEU A 89 -0.18 -7.59 4.72
CA LEU A 89 0.00 -6.58 3.68
C LEU A 89 -1.34 -6.05 3.17
N MET A 90 -2.26 -6.95 2.83
CA MET A 90 -3.59 -6.59 2.36
C MET A 90 -4.41 -5.87 3.43
N THR A 91 -4.26 -6.25 4.70
CA THR A 91 -4.89 -5.54 5.83
C THR A 91 -4.36 -4.11 5.93
N TYR A 92 -3.05 -3.92 5.82
CA TYR A 92 -2.42 -2.61 5.83
C TYR A 92 -2.89 -1.73 4.65
N LEU A 93 -2.89 -2.26 3.43
CA LEU A 93 -3.36 -1.55 2.23
C LEU A 93 -4.84 -1.15 2.34
N ASN A 94 -5.70 -2.05 2.83
CA ASN A 94 -7.11 -1.75 3.07
C ASN A 94 -7.30 -0.63 4.11
N THR A 95 -6.48 -0.62 5.16
CA THR A 95 -6.52 0.43 6.20
C THR A 95 -6.19 1.80 5.60
N LEU A 96 -5.17 1.87 4.74
CA LEU A 96 -4.84 3.09 4.00
C LEU A 96 -5.95 3.51 3.04
N LEU A 97 -6.59 2.57 2.34
CA LEU A 97 -7.73 2.86 1.46
C LEU A 97 -8.93 3.43 2.24
N GLN A 98 -9.18 2.95 3.45
CA GLN A 98 -10.26 3.48 4.29
C GLN A 98 -10.04 4.96 4.66
N GLN A 99 -8.78 5.42 4.80
CA GLN A 99 -8.48 6.83 5.09
C GLN A 99 -8.97 7.78 3.98
N PHE A 100 -9.19 7.29 2.75
CA PHE A 100 -9.83 8.08 1.70
C PHE A 100 -11.35 8.19 1.87
N LYS A 101 -11.99 7.22 2.55
CA LYS A 101 -13.44 7.17 2.77
C LYS A 101 -13.87 7.99 3.98
N THR A 102 -13.16 7.89 5.12
CA THR A 102 -13.54 8.54 6.38
C THR A 102 -13.58 10.06 6.29
N THR A 103 -12.79 10.67 5.39
CA THR A 103 -12.78 12.13 5.21
C THR A 103 -13.98 12.67 4.43
N LYS A 104 -14.78 11.83 3.77
CA LYS A 104 -16.04 12.27 3.13
C LYS A 104 -17.20 12.44 4.12
N GLU A 105 -17.14 11.79 5.29
CA GLU A 105 -18.22 11.83 6.27
C GLU A 105 -18.07 12.99 7.26
N GLU A 106 -16.84 13.42 7.54
CA GLU A 106 -16.59 14.57 8.42
C GLU A 106 -17.00 15.92 7.80
N THR A 107 -17.09 16.02 6.46
CA THR A 107 -17.53 17.27 5.79
C THR A 107 -19.06 17.41 5.71
N ASN A 108 -19.83 16.36 6.02
CA ASN A 108 -21.30 16.38 5.94
C ASN A 108 -22.00 16.58 7.31
N ASN A 109 -21.25 16.67 8.42
CA ASN A 109 -21.80 16.85 9.76
C ASN A 109 -21.58 18.28 10.34
N GLU A 110 -21.20 19.24 9.51
CA GLU A 110 -21.10 20.68 9.87
C GLU A 110 -22.08 21.56 9.08
N ASN A 111 -23.33 21.11 8.87
CA ASN A 111 -24.44 21.98 8.43
C ASN A 111 -25.66 21.79 9.32
#